data_AF-A0A7S4QKP1-F1
#
_entry.id   AF-A0A7S4QKP1-F1
#
_cell.length_a   1.000
_cell.length_b   1.000
_cell.length_c   1.000
_cell.angle_alpha   90.00
_cell.angle_beta   90.00
_cell.angle_gamma   90.00
#
_symmetry.space_group_name_H-M   'P 1'
#
loop_
_entity.id
_entity.type
_entity.pdbx_description
1 polymer ?
#
loop_
_entity_poly.entity_id
_entity_poly.type
_entity_poly.pdbx_seq_one_letter_code
_entity_poly.pdbx_strand_id
1 'polypeptide(L)'
;LEDLQLPNLEGVLNIFKVVHQSVEAAAKKTLETARRAIYITPTSFLELISSFKKVLGMRRNAVGTLRNRLQKGLDALGQAAYAVANMENELKAKQPVLEETKTQVAEMMVVITEDKAKAAVTKASCQDVEAEAKEQADQATAIKEDAERDLAEALPALNVAEKALKALKLASLQEIRALGKPPDGVKLTLEAVCIMFQVKPVKKSDPNNP
;
A
#
# COMPACT_ATOMS: atom_id res chain seq x y z
N LEU A 1 -59.82 -36.08 32.90
CA LEU A 1 -59.19 -34.84 33.43
C LEU A 1 -57.71 -35.06 33.71
N GLU A 2 -57.27 -36.32 33.85
CA GLU A 2 -55.88 -36.74 33.99
C GLU A 2 -54.98 -36.24 32.84
N ASP A 3 -55.48 -36.20 31.60
CA ASP A 3 -54.75 -35.70 30.42
C ASP A 3 -54.33 -34.22 30.53
N LEU A 4 -54.91 -33.44 31.45
CA LEU A 4 -54.62 -32.01 31.57
C LEU A 4 -53.38 -31.69 32.43
N GLN A 5 -52.73 -32.71 33.02
CA GLN A 5 -51.53 -32.59 33.87
C GLN A 5 -51.66 -31.41 34.85
N LEU A 6 -52.73 -31.43 35.64
CA LEU A 6 -52.99 -30.39 36.63
C LEU A 6 -52.14 -30.64 37.88
N PRO A 7 -51.46 -29.62 38.44
CA PRO A 7 -50.62 -29.80 39.63
C PRO A 7 -51.43 -30.17 40.88
N ASN A 8 -52.72 -29.81 40.96
CA ASN A 8 -53.62 -30.24 42.01
C ASN A 8 -54.95 -30.74 41.41
N LEU A 9 -54.94 -31.96 40.90
CA LEU A 9 -56.10 -32.57 40.25
C LEU A 9 -57.26 -32.77 41.24
N GLU A 10 -56.98 -33.24 42.45
CA GLU A 10 -57.98 -33.53 43.48
C GLU A 10 -58.75 -32.27 43.90
N GLY A 11 -58.04 -31.17 44.14
CA GLY A 11 -58.68 -29.88 44.47
C GLY A 11 -59.60 -29.38 43.35
N VAL A 12 -59.18 -29.53 42.09
CA VAL A 12 -59.98 -29.15 40.92
C VAL A 12 -61.24 -30.03 40.80
N LEU A 13 -61.11 -31.35 41.01
CA LEU A 13 -62.26 -32.27 41.02
C LEU A 13 -63.25 -31.92 42.13
N ASN A 14 -62.76 -31.59 43.32
CA ASN A 14 -63.61 -31.17 44.43
C ASN A 14 -64.37 -29.86 44.12
N ILE A 15 -63.72 -28.89 43.47
CA ILE A 15 -64.38 -27.65 43.03
C ILE A 15 -65.50 -27.96 42.03
N PHE A 16 -65.26 -28.81 41.03
CA PHE A 16 -66.32 -29.19 40.07
C PHE A 16 -67.53 -29.83 40.77
N LYS A 17 -67.28 -30.72 41.74
CA LYS A 17 -68.33 -31.34 42.55
C LYS A 17 -69.14 -30.29 43.31
N VAL A 18 -68.47 -29.40 44.04
CA VAL A 18 -69.12 -28.34 44.83
C VAL A 18 -69.93 -27.39 43.94
N VAL A 19 -69.39 -26.99 42.79
CA VAL A 19 -70.09 -26.12 41.83
C VAL A 19 -71.35 -26.80 41.29
N HIS A 20 -71.27 -28.07 40.89
CA HIS A 20 -72.43 -28.80 40.38
C HIS A 20 -73.54 -28.95 41.44
N GLN A 21 -73.16 -29.33 42.67
CA GLN A 21 -74.10 -29.46 43.79
C GLN A 21 -74.73 -28.12 44.19
N SER A 22 -73.97 -27.03 44.11
CA SER A 22 -74.47 -25.67 44.37
C SER A 22 -75.55 -25.26 43.36
N VAL A 23 -75.34 -25.54 42.07
CA VAL A 23 -76.34 -25.26 41.02
C VAL A 23 -77.58 -26.13 41.21
N GLU A 24 -77.43 -27.39 41.62
CA GLU A 24 -78.57 -28.26 41.96
C GLU A 24 -79.41 -27.70 43.11
N ALA A 25 -78.76 -27.23 44.18
CA ALA A 25 -79.44 -26.57 45.30
C ALA A 25 -80.14 -25.26 44.87
N ALA A 26 -79.49 -24.45 44.03
CA ALA A 26 -80.07 -23.23 43.47
C ALA A 26 -81.27 -23.51 42.56
N ALA A 27 -81.25 -24.60 41.80
CA ALA A 27 -82.37 -25.05 40.97
C ALA A 27 -83.60 -25.40 41.83
N LYS A 28 -83.40 -26.13 42.94
CA LYS A 28 -84.46 -26.42 43.92
C LYS A 28 -85.06 -25.14 44.50
N LYS A 29 -84.20 -24.21 44.95
CA LYS A 29 -84.64 -22.90 45.48
C LYS A 29 -85.42 -22.07 44.44
N THR A 30 -85.01 -22.12 43.18
CA THR A 30 -85.68 -21.39 42.09
C THR A 30 -87.06 -21.97 41.80
N LEU A 31 -87.22 -23.29 41.89
CA LEU A 31 -88.53 -23.94 41.78
C LEU A 31 -89.46 -23.50 42.91
N GLU A 32 -88.94 -23.34 44.13
CA GLU A 32 -89.72 -22.90 45.30
C GLU A 32 -90.17 -21.44 45.20
N THR A 33 -89.25 -20.53 44.82
CA THR A 33 -89.52 -19.09 44.80
C THR A 33 -90.17 -18.60 43.51
N ALA A 34 -89.68 -19.03 42.35
CA ALA A 34 -90.13 -18.54 41.04
C ALA A 34 -91.06 -19.51 40.32
N ARG A 35 -91.37 -20.68 40.91
CA ARG A 35 -92.21 -21.74 40.31
C ARG A 35 -91.75 -22.18 38.91
N ARG A 36 -90.46 -22.00 38.60
CA ARG A 36 -89.85 -22.39 37.34
C ARG A 36 -88.90 -23.57 37.56
N ALA A 37 -89.19 -24.69 36.92
CA ALA A 37 -88.33 -25.87 36.96
C ALA A 37 -87.06 -25.65 36.11
N ILE A 38 -85.91 -25.92 36.71
CA ILE A 38 -84.61 -25.98 36.04
C ILE A 38 -84.06 -27.38 36.29
N TYR A 39 -83.71 -28.09 35.22
CA TYR A 39 -83.19 -29.45 35.31
C TYR A 39 -81.68 -29.46 35.18
N ILE A 40 -81.01 -30.02 36.17
CA ILE A 40 -79.57 -30.22 36.16
C ILE A 40 -79.31 -31.68 35.80
N THR A 41 -78.59 -31.91 34.70
CA THR A 41 -78.32 -33.26 34.19
C THR A 41 -76.83 -33.59 34.27
N PRO A 42 -76.45 -34.88 34.31
CA PRO A 42 -75.06 -35.29 34.18
C PRO A 42 -74.39 -34.76 32.90
N THR A 43 -75.16 -34.57 31.81
CA THR A 43 -74.66 -33.98 30.57
C THR A 43 -74.15 -32.55 30.79
N SER A 44 -74.86 -31.72 31.55
CA SER A 44 -74.41 -30.36 31.91
C SER A 44 -73.11 -30.37 32.73
N PHE A 45 -72.86 -31.42 33.51
CA PHE A 45 -71.58 -31.59 34.23
C PHE A 45 -70.43 -31.93 33.26
N LEU A 46 -70.67 -32.79 32.27
CA LEU A 46 -69.68 -33.10 31.24
C LEU A 46 -69.37 -31.88 30.35
N GLU A 47 -70.38 -31.05 30.06
CA GLU A 47 -70.20 -29.78 29.35
C GLU A 47 -69.34 -28.77 30.14
N LEU A 48 -69.54 -28.69 31.47
CA LEU A 48 -68.69 -27.88 32.35
C LEU A 48 -67.21 -28.31 32.26
N ILE A 49 -66.95 -29.62 32.37
CA ILE A 49 -65.59 -30.16 32.26
C ILE A 49 -65.00 -29.87 30.88
N SER A 50 -65.77 -30.08 29.81
CA SER A 50 -65.32 -29.85 28.43
C SER A 50 -65.00 -28.38 28.17
N SER A 51 -65.86 -27.47 28.67
CA SER A 51 -65.65 -26.03 28.59
C SER A 51 -64.42 -25.59 29.37
N PHE A 52 -64.21 -26.12 30.57
CA PHE A 52 -63.01 -25.87 31.35
C PHE A 52 -61.74 -26.31 30.61
N LYS A 53 -61.73 -27.52 30.03
CA LYS A 53 -60.59 -28.02 29.23
C LYS A 53 -60.24 -27.04 28.10
N LYS A 54 -61.25 -26.57 27.37
CA LYS A 54 -61.07 -25.61 26.27
C LYS A 54 -60.51 -24.27 26.75
N VAL A 55 -61.10 -23.69 27.80
CA VAL A 55 -60.66 -22.41 28.35
C VAL A 55 -59.25 -22.50 28.93
N LEU A 56 -58.93 -23.57 29.66
CA LEU A 56 -57.61 -23.79 30.21
C LEU A 56 -56.54 -23.88 29.09
N GLY A 57 -56.83 -24.63 28.02
CA GLY A 57 -55.95 -24.70 26.85
C GLY A 57 -55.70 -23.33 26.23
N MET A 58 -56.76 -22.55 26.00
CA MET A 58 -56.63 -21.18 25.48
C MET A 58 -55.78 -20.28 26.38
N ARG A 59 -56.00 -20.33 27.70
CA ARG A 59 -55.25 -19.52 28.67
C ARG A 59 -53.79 -19.93 28.76
N ARG A 60 -53.50 -21.24 28.78
CA ARG A 60 -52.13 -21.77 28.77
C ARG A 60 -51.38 -21.34 27.51
N ASN A 61 -52.03 -21.41 26.34
CA ASN A 61 -51.43 -20.95 25.09
C ASN A 61 -51.13 -19.45 25.13
N ALA A 62 -52.07 -18.61 25.55
CA ALA A 62 -51.88 -17.16 25.63
C ALA A 62 -50.71 -16.80 26.57
N VAL A 63 -50.66 -17.39 27.76
CA VAL A 63 -49.56 -17.18 28.73
C VAL A 63 -48.24 -17.74 28.19
N GLY A 64 -48.26 -18.91 27.55
CA GLY A 64 -47.08 -19.52 26.93
C GLY A 64 -46.49 -18.64 25.82
N THR A 65 -47.33 -18.07 24.96
CA THR A 65 -46.88 -17.12 23.92
C THR A 65 -46.24 -15.88 24.54
N LEU A 66 -46.85 -15.31 25.58
CA LEU A 66 -46.29 -14.14 26.26
C LEU A 66 -44.96 -14.46 26.94
N ARG A 67 -44.86 -15.60 27.63
CA ARG A 67 -43.62 -16.09 28.23
C ARG A 67 -42.52 -16.24 27.17
N ASN A 68 -42.82 -16.89 26.05
CA ASN A 68 -41.85 -17.11 24.98
C ASN A 68 -41.36 -15.79 24.37
N ARG A 69 -42.26 -14.80 24.22
CA ARG A 69 -41.87 -13.47 23.75
C ARG A 69 -40.92 -12.78 24.74
N LEU A 70 -41.23 -12.84 26.04
CA LEU A 70 -40.36 -12.26 27.08
C LEU A 70 -39.01 -12.95 27.13
N GLN A 71 -38.99 -14.29 27.05
CA GLN A 71 -37.75 -15.06 27.03
C GLN A 71 -36.85 -14.63 25.86
N LYS A 72 -37.40 -14.59 24.64
CA LYS A 72 -36.66 -14.13 23.46
C LYS A 72 -36.14 -12.69 23.61
N GLY A 73 -36.92 -11.81 24.22
CA GLY A 73 -36.50 -10.44 24.51
C GLY A 73 -35.33 -10.38 25.50
N LEU A 74 -35.39 -11.17 26.58
CA LEU A 74 -34.30 -11.28 27.55
C LEU A 74 -33.04 -11.87 26.93
N ASP A 75 -33.17 -12.91 26.11
CA ASP A 75 -32.05 -13.53 25.41
C ASP A 75 -31.36 -12.50 24.48
N ALA A 76 -32.15 -11.73 23.71
CA ALA A 76 -31.63 -10.68 22.83
C ALA A 76 -30.93 -9.56 23.61
N LEU A 77 -31.50 -9.13 24.75
CA LEU A 77 -30.87 -8.14 25.62
C LEU A 77 -29.55 -8.67 26.22
N GLY A 78 -29.50 -9.94 26.62
CA GLY A 78 -28.28 -10.58 27.10
C GLY A 78 -27.19 -10.63 26.03
N GLN A 79 -27.55 -10.98 24.80
CA GLN A 79 -26.62 -10.97 23.66
C GLN A 79 -26.10 -9.56 23.36
N ALA A 80 -26.97 -8.56 23.36
CA ALA A 80 -26.58 -7.17 23.15
C ALA A 80 -25.63 -6.68 24.26
N ALA A 81 -25.93 -6.97 25.53
CA ALA A 81 -25.07 -6.60 26.65
C ALA A 81 -23.68 -7.24 26.54
N TYR A 82 -23.61 -8.52 26.15
CA TYR A 82 -22.34 -9.20 25.90
C TYR A 82 -21.56 -8.58 24.74
N ALA A 83 -22.22 -8.27 23.62
CA ALA A 83 -21.59 -7.63 22.47
C ALA A 83 -21.01 -6.24 22.82
N VAL A 84 -21.76 -5.44 23.59
CA VAL A 84 -21.29 -4.12 24.06
C VAL A 84 -20.07 -4.27 24.96
N ALA A 85 -20.10 -5.20 25.92
CA ALA A 85 -18.96 -5.44 26.82
C ALA A 85 -17.69 -5.86 26.05
N ASN A 86 -17.82 -6.69 25.01
CA ASN A 86 -16.70 -7.05 24.15
C ASN A 86 -16.16 -5.83 23.38
N MET A 87 -17.04 -5.02 22.80
CA MET A 87 -16.65 -3.81 22.07
C MET A 87 -15.94 -2.79 22.97
N GLU A 88 -16.40 -2.63 24.22
CA GLU A 88 -15.72 -1.78 25.21
C GLU A 88 -14.31 -2.28 25.53
N ASN A 89 -14.12 -3.60 25.65
CA ASN A 89 -12.80 -4.19 25.89
C ASN A 89 -11.88 -4.00 24.67
N GLU A 90 -12.39 -4.18 23.45
CA GLU A 90 -11.63 -3.93 22.23
C GLU A 90 -11.22 -2.46 22.09
N LEU A 91 -12.13 -1.52 22.42
CA LEU A 91 -11.82 -0.10 22.43
C LEU A 91 -10.73 0.24 23.44
N LYS A 92 -10.84 -0.27 24.68
CA LYS A 92 -9.81 -0.07 25.72
C LYS A 92 -8.45 -0.63 25.29
N ALA A 93 -8.42 -1.77 24.60
CA ALA A 93 -7.18 -2.35 24.09
C ALA A 93 -6.58 -1.55 22.91
N LYS A 94 -7.42 -0.97 22.03
CA LYS A 94 -6.97 -0.18 20.88
C LYS A 94 -6.57 1.25 21.24
N GLN A 95 -7.10 1.81 22.32
CA GLN A 95 -6.80 3.17 22.76
C GLN A 95 -5.29 3.44 22.94
N PRO A 96 -4.50 2.63 23.67
CA PRO A 96 -3.06 2.90 23.83
C PRO A 96 -2.30 2.81 22.50
N VAL A 97 -2.63 1.82 21.66
CA VAL A 97 -2.01 1.66 20.33
C VAL A 97 -2.25 2.89 19.46
N LEU A 98 -3.46 3.46 19.53
CA LEU A 98 -3.79 4.68 18.80
C LEU A 98 -2.95 5.87 19.27
N GLU A 99 -2.82 6.08 20.58
CA GLU A 99 -2.03 7.18 21.13
C GLU A 99 -0.53 7.01 20.84
N GLU A 100 0.00 5.78 20.90
CA GLU A 100 1.37 5.47 20.50
C GLU A 100 1.58 5.78 19.00
N THR A 101 0.70 5.29 18.14
CA THR A 101 0.79 5.52 16.69
C THR A 101 0.68 7.01 16.35
N LYS A 102 -0.18 7.77 17.02
CA LYS A 102 -0.26 9.23 16.86
C LYS A 102 1.07 9.90 17.18
N THR A 103 1.71 9.50 18.27
CA THR A 103 3.01 10.04 18.69
C THR A 103 4.09 9.71 17.67
N GLN A 104 4.18 8.44 17.23
CA GLN A 104 5.13 8.02 16.20
C GLN A 104 4.93 8.76 14.87
N VAL A 105 3.68 8.96 14.45
CA VAL A 105 3.37 9.73 13.23
C VAL A 105 3.78 11.20 13.36
N ALA A 106 3.57 11.81 14.52
CA ALA A 106 4.00 13.19 14.78
C ALA A 106 5.53 13.32 14.71
N GLU A 107 6.26 12.40 15.34
CA GLU A 107 7.73 12.36 15.30
C GLU A 107 8.24 12.15 13.86
N MET A 108 7.66 11.20 13.13
CA MET A 108 8.04 10.93 11.74
C MET A 108 7.77 12.13 10.82
N MET A 109 6.69 12.88 11.07
CA MET A 109 6.42 14.11 10.32
C MET A 109 7.51 15.16 10.52
N VAL A 110 8.06 15.30 11.73
CA VAL A 110 9.19 16.22 11.99
C VAL A 110 10.41 15.81 11.15
N VAL A 111 10.81 14.54 11.20
CA VAL A 111 11.95 14.02 10.42
C VAL A 111 11.74 14.25 8.92
N ILE A 112 10.55 13.95 8.39
CA ILE A 112 10.23 14.17 6.98
C ILE A 112 10.37 15.65 6.60
N THR A 113 9.95 16.58 7.47
CA THR A 113 10.09 18.01 7.18
C THR A 113 11.56 18.44 7.14
N GLU A 114 12.38 17.95 8.07
CA GLU A 114 13.82 18.23 8.08
C GLU A 114 14.53 17.65 6.85
N ASP A 115 14.23 16.40 6.51
CA ASP A 115 14.85 15.72 5.36
C ASP A 115 14.43 16.35 4.03
N LYS A 116 13.17 16.80 3.91
CA LYS A 116 12.73 17.59 2.75
C LYS A 116 13.49 18.90 2.63
N ALA A 117 13.73 19.60 3.74
CA ALA A 117 14.50 20.85 3.73
C ALA A 117 15.97 20.59 3.32
N LYS A 118 16.61 19.56 3.88
CA LYS A 118 17.97 19.15 3.49
C LYS A 118 18.06 18.75 2.02
N ALA A 119 17.12 17.93 1.55
CA ALA A 119 17.06 17.49 0.16
C ALA A 119 16.85 18.66 -0.81
N ALA A 120 16.07 19.68 -0.44
CA ALA A 120 15.89 20.88 -1.24
C ALA A 120 17.20 21.67 -1.39
N VAL A 121 17.97 21.82 -0.30
CA VAL A 121 19.29 22.48 -0.34
C VAL A 121 20.27 21.71 -1.22
N THR A 122 20.39 20.39 -1.04
CA THR A 122 21.27 19.56 -1.86
C THR A 122 20.85 19.60 -3.33
N LYS A 123 19.55 19.55 -3.62
CA LYS A 123 19.04 19.65 -4.99
C LYS A 123 19.46 20.96 -5.65
N ALA A 124 19.31 22.09 -4.95
CA ALA A 124 19.73 23.39 -5.49
C ALA A 124 21.23 23.40 -5.81
N SER A 125 22.08 22.96 -4.86
CA SER A 125 23.52 22.86 -5.08
C SER A 125 23.90 21.93 -6.25
N CYS A 126 23.22 20.79 -6.39
CA CYS A 126 23.46 19.89 -7.52
C CYS A 126 23.06 20.52 -8.86
N GLN A 127 21.98 21.31 -8.90
CA GLN A 127 21.55 22.01 -10.11
C GLN A 127 22.58 23.07 -10.53
N ASP A 128 23.17 23.78 -9.57
CA ASP A 128 24.22 24.77 -9.84
C ASP A 128 25.48 24.08 -10.43
N VAL A 129 25.94 23.00 -9.78
CA VAL A 129 27.10 22.23 -10.25
C VAL A 129 26.83 21.56 -11.60
N GLU A 130 25.62 21.07 -11.85
CA GLU A 130 25.22 20.50 -13.13
C GLU A 130 25.26 21.54 -14.25
N ALA A 131 24.82 22.78 -13.98
CA ALA A 131 24.90 23.88 -14.94
C ALA A 131 26.36 24.24 -15.27
N GLU A 132 27.22 24.37 -14.26
CA GLU A 132 28.65 24.65 -14.44
C GLU A 132 29.36 23.52 -15.21
N ALA A 133 29.10 22.27 -14.84
CA ALA A 133 29.70 21.11 -15.51
C ALA A 133 29.26 21.03 -16.98
N LYS A 134 28.00 21.39 -17.27
CA LYS A 134 27.50 21.45 -18.65
C LYS A 134 28.20 22.54 -19.45
N GLU A 135 28.38 23.73 -18.89
CA GLU A 135 29.11 24.82 -19.56
C GLU A 135 30.56 24.43 -19.86
N GLN A 136 31.26 23.82 -18.89
CA GLN A 136 32.62 23.34 -19.11
C GLN A 136 32.69 22.22 -20.15
N ALA A 137 31.71 21.31 -20.16
CA ALA A 137 31.64 20.24 -21.16
C ALA A 137 31.40 20.80 -22.57
N ASP A 138 30.54 21.81 -22.70
CA ASP A 138 30.27 22.49 -23.97
C ASP A 138 31.53 23.22 -24.47
N GLN A 139 32.26 23.92 -23.59
CA GLN A 139 33.53 24.56 -23.92
C GLN A 139 34.61 23.56 -24.35
N ALA A 140 34.78 22.45 -23.60
CA ALA A 140 35.75 21.41 -23.94
C ALA A 140 35.42 20.74 -25.28
N THR A 141 34.13 20.55 -25.58
CA THR A 141 33.66 20.00 -26.86
C THR A 141 34.00 20.96 -28.00
N ALA A 142 33.76 22.27 -27.83
CA ALA A 142 34.12 23.27 -28.83
C ALA A 142 35.63 23.30 -29.13
N ILE A 143 36.47 23.28 -28.09
CA ILE A 143 37.94 23.24 -28.27
C ILE A 143 38.38 21.97 -28.98
N LYS A 144 37.77 20.82 -28.62
CA LYS A 144 38.07 19.55 -29.26
C LYS A 144 37.70 19.58 -30.75
N GLU A 145 36.50 20.06 -31.09
CA GLU A 145 36.04 20.17 -32.47
C GLU A 145 36.92 21.11 -33.30
N ASP A 146 37.37 22.22 -32.71
CA ASP A 146 38.32 23.14 -33.34
C ASP A 146 39.67 22.46 -33.62
N ALA A 147 40.23 21.77 -32.62
CA ALA A 147 41.50 21.06 -32.78
C ALA A 147 41.42 19.89 -33.78
N GLU A 148 40.31 19.16 -33.79
CA GLU A 148 40.07 18.07 -34.75
C GLU A 148 39.94 18.60 -36.18
N ARG A 149 39.32 19.77 -36.38
CA ARG A 149 39.26 20.44 -37.68
C ARG A 149 40.65 20.82 -38.19
N ASP A 150 41.45 21.49 -37.36
CA ASP A 150 42.80 21.91 -37.74
C ASP A 150 43.70 20.71 -38.02
N LEU A 151 43.57 19.63 -37.24
CA LEU A 151 44.26 18.37 -37.48
C LEU A 151 43.83 17.74 -38.81
N ALA A 152 42.53 17.71 -39.11
CA ALA A 152 42.00 17.16 -40.35
C ALA A 152 42.48 17.94 -41.59
N GLU A 153 42.73 19.24 -41.48
CA GLU A 153 43.33 20.06 -42.54
C GLU A 153 44.83 19.76 -42.72
N ALA A 154 45.57 19.56 -41.62
CA ALA A 154 47.01 19.31 -41.66
C ALA A 154 47.40 17.89 -42.13
N LEU A 155 46.59 16.88 -41.80
CA LEU A 155 46.89 15.47 -42.10
C LEU A 155 47.08 15.17 -43.61
N PRO A 156 46.28 15.70 -44.56
CA PRO A 156 46.49 15.52 -45.99
C PRO A 156 47.86 16.01 -46.46
N ALA A 157 48.28 17.21 -46.04
CA ALA A 157 49.57 17.79 -46.41
C ALA A 157 50.74 16.93 -45.90
N LEU A 158 50.64 16.46 -44.64
CA LEU A 158 51.62 15.57 -44.05
C LEU A 158 51.71 14.22 -44.78
N ASN A 159 50.56 13.59 -45.07
CA ASN A 159 50.52 12.31 -45.79
C ASN A 159 51.10 12.42 -47.21
N VAL A 160 50.88 13.54 -47.91
CA VAL A 160 51.50 13.82 -49.20
C VAL A 160 53.02 13.93 -49.06
N ALA A 161 53.50 14.67 -48.07
CA ALA A 161 54.93 14.81 -47.79
C ALA A 161 55.59 13.46 -47.43
N GLU A 162 54.92 12.63 -46.62
CA GLU A 162 55.42 11.30 -46.24
C GLU A 162 55.49 10.35 -47.44
N LYS A 163 54.47 10.37 -48.31
CA LYS A 163 54.49 9.59 -49.57
C LYS A 163 55.62 10.03 -50.49
N ALA A 164 55.85 11.34 -50.62
CA ALA A 164 56.96 11.87 -51.40
C ALA A 164 58.32 11.44 -50.82
N LEU A 165 58.47 11.45 -49.49
CA LEU A 165 59.67 10.95 -48.81
C LEU A 165 59.89 9.45 -49.07
N LYS A 166 58.84 8.62 -48.97
CA LYS A 166 58.90 7.18 -49.26
C LYS A 166 59.22 6.86 -50.72
N ALA A 167 58.94 7.79 -51.65
CA ALA A 167 59.26 7.65 -53.07
C ALA A 167 60.74 7.98 -53.40
N LEU A 168 61.50 8.57 -52.48
CA LEU A 168 62.94 8.83 -52.67
C LEU A 168 63.71 7.51 -52.74
N LYS A 169 64.51 7.38 -53.80
CA LYS A 169 65.40 6.24 -54.00
C LYS A 169 66.76 6.54 -53.39
N LEU A 170 67.42 5.50 -52.85
CA LEU A 170 68.77 5.60 -52.28
C LEU A 170 69.80 6.18 -53.28
N ALA A 171 69.63 5.88 -54.57
CA ALA A 171 70.47 6.40 -55.64
C ALA A 171 70.49 7.94 -55.68
N SER A 172 69.34 8.60 -55.53
CA SER A 172 69.24 10.06 -55.54
C SER A 172 69.94 10.71 -54.34
N LEU A 173 69.99 10.03 -53.18
CA LEU A 173 70.76 10.49 -52.01
C LEU A 173 72.27 10.33 -52.20
N GLN A 174 72.69 9.27 -52.90
CA GLN A 174 74.10 9.05 -53.23
C GLN A 174 74.60 10.09 -54.24
N GLU A 175 73.77 10.51 -55.19
CA GLU A 175 74.07 11.61 -56.12
C GLU A 175 74.29 12.93 -55.39
N ILE A 176 73.41 13.29 -54.43
CA ILE A 176 73.58 14.52 -53.63
C ILE A 176 74.85 14.48 -52.80
N ARG A 177 75.22 13.31 -52.25
CA ARG A 177 76.48 13.12 -51.51
C ARG A 177 77.72 13.27 -52.40
N ALA A 178 77.61 12.95 -53.68
CA ALA A 178 78.70 13.04 -54.65
C ALA A 178 78.90 14.48 -55.19
N LEU A 179 77.93 15.38 -55.01
CA LEU A 179 78.06 16.79 -55.39
C LEU A 179 79.06 17.51 -54.46
N GLY A 180 80.15 18.03 -55.01
CA GLY A 180 81.13 18.81 -54.25
C GLY A 180 80.58 20.14 -53.70
N LYS A 181 79.64 20.77 -54.43
CA LYS A 181 78.91 21.97 -54.00
C LYS A 181 77.43 21.83 -54.38
N PRO A 182 76.56 21.34 -53.47
CA PRO A 182 75.13 21.19 -53.77
C PRO A 182 74.47 22.57 -53.98
N PRO A 183 73.43 22.67 -54.83
CA PRO A 183 72.67 23.91 -55.04
C PRO A 183 72.04 24.44 -53.74
N ASP A 184 71.82 25.75 -53.67
CA ASP A 184 71.41 26.43 -52.41
C ASP A 184 70.10 25.88 -51.81
N GLY A 185 69.12 25.51 -52.64
CA GLY A 185 67.87 24.89 -52.16
C GLY A 185 68.07 23.50 -51.52
N VAL A 186 69.02 22.71 -52.04
CA VAL A 186 69.36 21.39 -51.48
C VAL A 186 70.17 21.53 -50.19
N LYS A 187 71.06 22.54 -50.14
CA LYS A 187 71.81 22.87 -48.93
C LYS A 187 70.90 23.32 -47.79
N LEU A 188 69.97 24.25 -48.05
CA LEU A 188 69.05 24.77 -47.05
C LEU A 188 68.12 23.68 -46.50
N THR A 189 67.61 22.80 -47.36
CA THR A 189 66.74 21.68 -46.96
C THR A 189 67.49 20.63 -46.12
N LEU A 190 68.72 20.27 -46.50
CA LEU A 190 69.56 19.37 -45.70
C LEU A 190 69.97 20.00 -44.36
N GLU A 191 70.26 21.30 -44.32
CA GLU A 191 70.54 22.02 -43.08
C GLU A 191 69.33 22.00 -42.13
N ALA A 192 68.13 22.26 -42.64
CA ALA A 192 66.90 22.17 -41.87
C ALA A 192 66.67 20.75 -41.31
N VAL A 193 66.90 19.71 -42.13
CA VAL A 193 66.82 18.31 -41.69
C VAL A 193 67.86 18.02 -40.60
N CYS A 194 69.12 18.42 -40.77
CA CYS A 194 70.15 18.24 -39.74
C CYS A 194 69.80 18.94 -38.43
N ILE A 195 69.16 20.11 -38.48
CA ILE A 195 68.65 20.81 -37.29
C ILE A 195 67.49 20.03 -36.65
N MET A 196 66.51 19.59 -37.43
CA MET A 196 65.36 18.80 -36.93
C MET A 196 65.79 17.46 -36.30
N PHE A 197 66.81 16.81 -36.86
CA PHE A 197 67.40 15.57 -36.33
C PHE A 197 68.54 15.82 -35.32
N GLN A 198 68.79 17.08 -34.91
CA GLN A 198 69.83 17.47 -33.94
C GLN A 198 71.25 17.01 -34.29
N VAL A 199 71.58 16.89 -35.57
CA VAL A 199 72.93 16.55 -36.06
C VAL A 199 73.79 17.82 -36.09
N LYS A 200 74.80 17.87 -35.22
CA LYS A 200 75.72 19.01 -35.13
C LYS A 200 76.61 19.10 -36.39
N PRO A 201 76.87 20.31 -36.93
CA PRO A 201 77.77 20.48 -38.06
C PRO A 201 79.19 20.03 -37.71
N VAL A 202 79.75 19.15 -38.54
CA VAL A 202 81.17 18.78 -38.45
C VAL A 202 81.97 19.78 -39.26
N LYS A 203 82.78 20.60 -38.59
CA LYS A 203 83.63 21.61 -39.23
C LYS A 203 84.73 20.89 -40.03
N LYS A 204 84.69 20.97 -41.37
CA LYS A 204 85.84 20.63 -42.23
C LYS A 204 86.68 21.88 -42.45
N SER A 205 88.00 21.77 -42.28
CA SER A 205 88.92 22.87 -42.59
C SER A 205 88.86 23.22 -44.08
N ASP A 206 88.91 24.51 -44.35
CA ASP A 206 88.95 25.09 -45.68
C ASP A 206 90.33 24.82 -46.30
N PRO A 207 90.45 24.26 -47.52
CA PRO A 207 91.75 24.03 -48.14
C PRO A 207 92.56 25.31 -48.45
N ASN A 208 91.96 26.50 -48.30
CA ASN A 208 92.60 27.79 -48.59
C ASN A 208 92.70 28.74 -47.39
N ASN A 209 92.38 28.30 -46.17
CA ASN A 209 92.79 28.99 -44.96
C ASN A 209 92.79 28.00 -43.78
N PRO A 210 93.97 27.62 -43.24
CA PRO A 210 94.11 26.54 -42.26
C PRO A 210 93.29 26.73 -40.99
#